data_AF-A0A9E4ELX2-F1
#
_entry.id   AF-A0A9E4ELX2-F1
#
_cell.length_a   1.000
_cell.length_b   1.000
_cell.length_c   1.000
_cell.angle_alpha   90.00
_cell.angle_beta   90.00
_cell.angle_gamma   90.00
#
_symmetry.space_group_name_H-M   'P 1'
#
loop_
_entity.id
_entity.type
_entity.pdbx_description
1 polymer ?
#
loop_
_entity_poly.entity_id
_entity_poly.type
_entity_poly.pdbx_seq_one_letter_code
_entity_poly.pdbx_strand_id
1 'polypeptide(L)'
;MTGEGIQGALRSPARSQTITYVDVALLARHFGVSYAAAVWRLRGLNLLSAEQTETLIDQTEEANRYLRAVRAYADVEDFGDETPRNHELDWQVLWLALEAWWREEISQGRLLEVGRLLNIEDETILDLAN
;
A
#
# COMPACT_ATOMS: atom_id res chain seq x y z
N MET A 1 -36.52 29.99 -8.93
CA MET A 1 -35.11 29.66 -9.24
C MET A 1 -34.34 29.77 -7.94
N THR A 2 -34.13 28.65 -7.26
CA THR A 2 -33.41 28.59 -5.97
C THR A 2 -32.17 27.74 -6.21
N GLY A 3 -31.00 28.39 -6.14
CA GLY A 3 -29.70 27.72 -6.26
C GLY A 3 -29.41 26.94 -4.99
N GLU A 4 -29.47 25.63 -5.09
CA GLU A 4 -28.98 24.72 -4.06
C GLU A 4 -27.45 24.72 -4.15
N GLY A 5 -26.81 25.37 -3.19
CA GLY A 5 -25.37 25.34 -3.05
C GLY A 5 -24.93 23.92 -2.70
N ILE A 6 -24.17 23.30 -3.60
CA ILE A 6 -23.51 22.02 -3.34
C ILE A 6 -22.58 22.22 -2.15
N GLN A 7 -22.97 21.67 -1.00
CA GLN A 7 -22.08 21.52 0.16
C GLN A 7 -20.99 20.53 -0.26
N GLY A 8 -19.82 21.06 -0.62
CA GLY A 8 -18.64 20.23 -0.81
C GLY A 8 -18.33 19.53 0.51
N ALA A 9 -18.45 18.20 0.51
CA ALA A 9 -18.01 17.37 1.62
C ALA A 9 -16.59 17.80 2.01
N LEU A 10 -16.40 18.17 3.28
CA LEU A 10 -15.07 18.44 3.82
C LEU A 10 -14.21 17.21 3.56
N ARG A 11 -13.27 17.33 2.62
CA ARG A 11 -12.22 16.33 2.45
C ARG A 11 -11.45 16.28 3.77
N SER A 12 -11.30 15.09 4.34
CA SER A 12 -10.42 14.85 5.49
C SER A 12 -9.07 15.53 5.25
N PRO A 13 -8.49 16.23 6.25
CA PRO A 13 -7.27 16.99 6.03
C PRO A 13 -6.14 16.07 5.57
N ALA A 14 -5.45 16.49 4.50
CA ALA A 14 -4.27 15.82 3.95
C ALA A 14 -3.11 15.84 4.95
N ARG A 15 -3.19 14.97 5.96
CA ARG A 15 -2.19 14.62 6.98
C ARG A 15 -2.72 13.69 8.07
N SER A 16 -4.00 13.32 8.04
CA SER A 16 -4.63 12.48 9.07
C SER A 16 -4.42 10.96 8.88
N GLN A 17 -3.36 10.54 8.19
CA GLN A 17 -3.12 9.13 7.91
C GLN A 17 -1.99 8.61 8.80
N THR A 18 -2.33 7.61 9.61
CA THR A 18 -1.38 6.84 10.39
C THR A 18 -0.52 6.03 9.42
N ILE A 19 0.79 6.29 9.42
CA ILE A 19 1.75 5.46 8.67
C ILE A 19 1.72 4.05 9.25
N THR A 20 1.41 3.06 8.42
CA THR A 20 1.31 1.64 8.79
C THR A 20 2.64 0.91 8.55
N TYR A 21 2.76 -0.32 9.07
CA TYR A 21 3.92 -1.15 8.75
C TYR A 21 4.03 -1.50 7.26
N VAL A 22 2.90 -1.55 6.54
CA VAL A 22 2.88 -1.84 5.10
C VAL A 22 3.51 -0.68 4.32
N ASP A 23 3.13 0.57 4.63
CA ASP A 23 3.74 1.77 4.04
C ASP A 23 5.27 1.77 4.19
N VAL A 24 5.74 1.47 5.39
CA VAL A 24 7.17 1.47 5.69
C VAL A 24 7.88 0.28 5.03
N ALA A 25 7.23 -0.88 4.94
CA ALA A 25 7.76 -2.03 4.21
C ALA A 25 7.92 -1.73 2.72
N LEU A 26 6.95 -1.05 2.11
CA LEU A 26 7.03 -0.60 0.72
C LEU A 26 8.19 0.35 0.49
N LEU A 27 8.36 1.34 1.36
CA LEU A 27 9.50 2.26 1.31
C LEU A 27 10.83 1.50 1.48
N ALA A 28 10.90 0.57 2.42
CA ALA A 28 12.08 -0.25 2.66
C ALA A 28 12.46 -1.06 1.41
N ARG A 29 11.47 -1.69 0.75
CA ARG A 29 11.65 -2.42 -0.52
C ARG A 29 12.15 -1.49 -1.62
N HIS A 30 11.49 -0.36 -1.82
CA HIS A 30 11.81 0.58 -2.89
C HIS A 30 13.23 1.15 -2.77
N PHE A 31 13.67 1.49 -1.55
CA PHE A 31 15.01 2.00 -1.29
C PHE A 31 16.07 0.93 -1.01
N GLY A 32 15.71 -0.36 -1.01
CA GLY A 32 16.64 -1.46 -0.77
C GLY A 32 17.24 -1.50 0.64
N VAL A 33 16.50 -1.04 1.65
CA VAL A 33 16.94 -0.99 3.05
C VAL A 33 16.12 -1.96 3.92
N SER A 34 16.61 -2.26 5.12
CA SER A 34 15.80 -2.99 6.10
C SER A 34 14.58 -2.18 6.55
N TYR A 35 13.49 -2.86 6.92
CA TYR A 35 12.30 -2.23 7.48
C TYR A 35 12.64 -1.29 8.65
N ALA A 36 13.40 -1.76 9.64
CA ALA A 36 13.80 -0.95 10.78
C ALA A 36 14.59 0.31 10.38
N ALA A 37 15.47 0.22 9.38
CA ALA A 37 16.20 1.38 8.86
C ALA A 37 15.26 2.41 8.23
N ALA A 38 14.21 1.97 7.52
CA ALA A 38 13.19 2.85 6.98
C ALA A 38 12.38 3.55 8.09
N VAL A 39 11.98 2.82 9.15
CA VAL A 39 11.31 3.39 10.33
C VAL A 39 12.16 4.51 10.95
N TRP A 40 13.43 4.23 11.26
CA TRP A 40 14.34 5.22 11.85
C TRP A 40 14.59 6.41 10.92
N ARG A 41 14.62 6.18 9.59
CA ARG A 41 14.76 7.25 8.62
C ARG A 41 13.55 8.18 8.62
N LEU A 42 12.34 7.63 8.66
CA LEU A 42 11.10 8.40 8.75
C LEU A 42 11.03 9.21 10.06
N ARG A 43 11.47 8.62 11.17
CA ARG A 43 11.61 9.33 12.45
C ARG A 43 12.58 10.51 12.33
N GLY A 44 13.76 10.30 11.72
CA GLY A 44 14.73 11.36 11.48
C GLY A 44 14.25 12.49 10.54
N LEU A 45 13.21 12.23 9.74
CA LEU A 45 12.55 13.22 8.89
C LEU A 45 11.35 13.91 9.58
N ASN A 46 11.11 13.64 10.86
CA ASN A 46 9.97 14.13 11.64
C ASN A 46 8.61 13.72 11.06
N LEU A 47 8.54 12.58 10.35
CA LEU A 47 7.30 12.01 9.82
C LEU A 47 6.62 11.05 10.81
N LEU A 48 7.35 10.59 11.83
CA LEU A 48 6.85 9.72 12.89
C LEU A 48 7.11 10.34 14.26
N SER A 49 6.14 10.22 15.17
CA SER A 49 6.32 10.46 16.59
C SER A 49 7.18 9.36 17.23
N ALA A 50 7.60 9.53 18.48
CA ALA A 50 8.33 8.50 19.21
C ALA A 50 7.46 7.24 19.43
N GLU A 51 6.19 7.43 19.80
CA GLU A 51 5.22 6.36 19.99
C GLU A 51 4.95 5.60 18.68
N GLN A 52 4.74 6.31 17.56
CA GLN A 52 4.59 5.66 16.25
C GLN A 52 5.83 4.87 15.84
N THR A 53 7.02 5.37 16.20
CA THR A 53 8.28 4.67 15.91
C THR A 53 8.34 3.36 16.67
N GLU A 54 8.01 3.35 17.95
CA GLU A 54 7.99 2.15 18.79
C GLU A 54 6.99 1.12 18.26
N THR A 55 5.74 1.54 18.01
CA THR A 55 4.70 0.68 17.42
C THR A 55 5.15 0.05 16.10
N LEU A 56 5.79 0.82 15.21
CA LEU A 56 6.26 0.30 13.93
C LEU A 56 7.45 -0.66 14.13
N ILE A 57 8.38 -0.36 15.03
CA ILE A 57 9.49 -1.28 15.34
C ILE A 57 8.97 -2.63 15.85
N ASP A 58 7.91 -2.64 16.68
CA ASP A 58 7.29 -3.87 17.17
C ASP A 58 6.64 -4.71 16.05
N GLN A 59 6.28 -4.08 14.92
CA GLN A 59 5.70 -4.73 13.73
C GLN A 59 6.75 -5.25 12.72
N THR A 60 8.02 -5.35 13.13
CA THR A 60 9.12 -5.78 12.24
C THR A 60 8.91 -7.19 11.69
N GLU A 61 8.33 -8.12 12.47
CA GLU A 61 8.11 -9.49 12.00
C GLU A 61 7.03 -9.56 10.92
N GLU A 62 5.91 -8.88 11.14
CA GLU A 62 4.80 -8.71 10.20
C GLU A 62 5.28 -8.06 8.90
N ALA A 63 6.06 -6.98 9.00
CA ALA A 63 6.65 -6.31 7.85
C ALA A 63 7.59 -7.24 7.06
N ASN A 64 8.42 -8.03 7.74
CA ASN A 64 9.30 -8.98 7.07
C ASN A 64 8.52 -10.13 6.43
N ARG A 65 7.42 -10.57 7.03
CA ARG A 65 6.50 -11.56 6.45
C ARG A 65 5.86 -11.03 5.19
N TYR A 66 5.34 -9.80 5.23
CA TYR A 66 4.81 -9.09 4.08
C TYR A 66 5.84 -8.98 2.95
N LEU A 67 7.05 -8.49 3.26
CA LEU A 67 8.13 -8.36 2.27
C LEU A 67 8.53 -9.67 1.61
N ARG A 68 8.49 -10.78 2.35
CA ARG A 68 8.72 -12.12 1.78
C ARG A 68 7.60 -12.56 0.85
N ALA A 69 6.34 -12.33 1.22
CA ALA A 69 5.19 -12.65 0.38
C ALA A 69 5.22 -11.86 -0.94
N VAL A 70 5.51 -10.55 -0.86
CA VAL A 70 5.66 -9.68 -2.05
C VAL A 70 6.80 -10.13 -2.96
N ARG A 71 7.95 -10.54 -2.40
CA ARG A 71 9.06 -11.10 -3.19
C ARG A 71 8.70 -12.42 -3.85
N ALA A 72 8.10 -13.34 -3.10
CA ALA A 72 7.70 -14.64 -3.63
C ALA A 72 6.71 -14.50 -4.80
N TYR A 73 5.78 -13.54 -4.72
CA TYR A 73 4.86 -13.24 -5.82
C TYR A 73 5.61 -12.71 -7.06
N ALA A 74 6.53 -11.76 -6.86
CA ALA A 74 7.34 -11.21 -7.96
C ALA A 74 8.26 -12.26 -8.62
N ASP A 75 8.80 -13.22 -7.84
CA ASP A 75 9.70 -14.25 -8.35
C ASP A 75 8.96 -15.39 -9.09
N VAL A 76 7.69 -15.65 -8.76
CA VAL A 76 6.86 -16.67 -9.42
C VAL A 76 6.44 -16.24 -10.83
N GLU A 77 6.28 -14.93 -11.06
CA GLU A 77 5.89 -14.37 -12.36
C GLU A 77 7.04 -14.31 -13.39
N ASP A 78 8.31 -14.46 -12.98
CA ASP A 78 9.49 -14.38 -13.86
C ASP A 78 9.72 -15.64 -14.72
N PHE A 79 8.95 -16.71 -14.50
CA PHE A 79 9.11 -17.99 -15.21
C PHE A 79 8.25 -18.17 -16.47
N GLY A 80 7.54 -17.12 -16.95
CA GLY A 80 6.65 -17.27 -18.10
C GLY A 80 6.38 -15.99 -18.90
N ASP A 81 7.09 -15.87 -20.02
CA ASP A 81 6.69 -15.21 -21.28
C ASP A 81 6.69 -13.67 -21.41
N GLU A 82 7.52 -13.22 -22.35
CA GLU A 82 7.38 -12.08 -23.29
C GLU A 82 6.57 -10.84 -22.87
N THR A 83 7.12 -10.04 -21.97
CA THR A 83 7.34 -8.58 -22.05
C THR A 83 7.69 -8.12 -20.64
N PRO A 84 8.62 -7.15 -20.44
CA PRO A 84 8.77 -6.56 -19.13
C PRO A 84 7.52 -5.72 -18.87
N ARG A 85 6.46 -6.36 -18.38
CA ARG A 85 5.44 -5.67 -17.60
C ARG A 85 6.22 -4.87 -16.58
N ASN A 86 5.91 -3.59 -16.50
CA ASN A 86 6.62 -2.74 -15.57
C ASN A 86 6.08 -3.10 -14.18
N HIS A 87 6.60 -4.18 -13.59
CA HIS A 87 6.13 -4.76 -12.33
C HIS A 87 6.10 -3.71 -11.21
N GLU A 88 6.92 -2.67 -11.32
CA GLU A 88 6.87 -1.50 -10.45
C GLU A 88 5.58 -0.68 -10.63
N LEU A 89 5.12 -0.45 -11.86
CA LEU A 89 3.84 0.20 -12.14
C LEU A 89 2.66 -0.65 -11.69
N ASP A 90 2.68 -1.96 -11.95
CA ASP A 90 1.59 -2.85 -11.52
C ASP A 90 1.47 -2.84 -9.99
N TRP A 91 2.60 -2.83 -9.29
CA TRP A 91 2.65 -2.69 -7.85
C TRP A 91 2.14 -1.34 -7.35
N GLN A 92 2.50 -0.24 -8.02
CA GLN A 92 2.00 1.10 -7.68
C GLN A 92 0.49 1.20 -7.91
N VAL A 93 -0.03 0.63 -8.99
CA VAL A 93 -1.47 0.61 -9.31
C VAL A 93 -2.24 -0.22 -8.28
N LEU A 94 -1.73 -1.40 -7.91
CA LEU A 94 -2.31 -2.22 -6.86
C LEU A 94 -2.40 -1.45 -5.55
N TRP A 95 -1.32 -0.77 -5.17
CA TRP A 95 -1.28 0.03 -3.94
C TRP A 95 -2.31 1.15 -3.95
N LEU A 96 -2.44 1.89 -5.06
CA LEU A 96 -3.45 2.94 -5.20
C LEU A 96 -4.88 2.40 -5.12
N ALA A 97 -5.11 1.19 -5.64
CA ALA A 97 -6.42 0.54 -5.57
C ALA A 97 -6.76 0.11 -4.14
N LEU A 98 -5.82 -0.49 -3.40
CA LEU A 98 -6.00 -0.83 -1.99
C LEU A 98 -6.26 0.41 -1.14
N GLU A 99 -5.47 1.48 -1.35
CA GLU A 99 -5.67 2.77 -0.69
C GLU A 99 -7.04 3.37 -0.98
N ALA A 100 -7.50 3.35 -2.23
CA ALA A 100 -8.82 3.84 -2.58
C ALA A 100 -9.94 2.98 -1.94
N TRP A 101 -9.72 1.67 -1.82
CA TRP A 101 -10.67 0.77 -1.18
C TRP A 101 -10.76 1.00 0.33
N TRP A 102 -9.62 1.12 1.03
CA TRP A 102 -9.58 1.45 2.47
C TRP A 102 -10.21 2.79 2.79
N ARG A 103 -10.24 3.72 1.83
CA ARG A 103 -10.89 5.02 1.95
C ARG A 103 -12.37 5.02 1.57
N GLU A 104 -12.92 3.84 1.23
CA GLU A 104 -14.29 3.69 0.72
C GLU A 104 -14.56 4.49 -0.57
N GLU A 105 -13.51 4.91 -1.29
CA GLU A 105 -13.60 5.67 -2.54
C GLU A 105 -13.91 4.75 -3.74
N ILE A 106 -13.60 3.46 -3.60
CA ILE A 106 -13.99 2.42 -4.56
C ILE A 106 -14.65 1.23 -3.84
N SER A 107 -15.58 0.57 -4.52
CA SER A 107 -16.20 -0.66 -4.00
C SER A 107 -15.24 -1.85 -4.08
N GLN A 108 -15.51 -2.90 -3.30
CA GLN A 108 -14.79 -4.17 -3.42
C GLN A 108 -14.82 -4.73 -4.85
N GLY A 109 -15.96 -4.62 -5.55
CA GLY A 109 -16.07 -5.05 -6.95
C GLY A 109 -15.09 -4.31 -7.87
N ARG A 110 -14.85 -3.02 -7.62
CA ARG A 110 -13.88 -2.19 -8.36
C ARG A 110 -12.43 -2.53 -8.00
N LEU A 111 -12.16 -2.85 -6.73
CA LEU A 111 -10.86 -3.36 -6.29
C LEU A 111 -10.50 -4.67 -7.02
N LEU A 112 -11.44 -5.62 -7.08
CA LEU A 112 -11.25 -6.88 -7.81
C LEU A 112 -11.07 -6.67 -9.32
N GLU A 113 -11.79 -5.72 -9.92
CA GLU A 113 -11.60 -5.35 -11.32
C GLU A 113 -10.17 -4.86 -11.60
N VAL A 114 -9.60 -4.02 -10.72
CA VAL A 114 -8.20 -3.59 -10.84
C VAL A 114 -7.24 -4.77 -10.67
N GLY A 115 -7.48 -5.65 -9.69
CA GLY A 115 -6.69 -6.87 -9.49
C GLY A 115 -6.59 -7.73 -10.76
N ARG A 116 -7.72 -7.95 -11.46
CA ARG A 116 -7.74 -8.70 -12.72
C ARG A 116 -6.99 -8.00 -13.85
N LEU A 117 -7.02 -6.66 -13.93
CA LEU A 117 -6.21 -5.91 -14.91
C LEU A 117 -4.70 -6.10 -14.68
N LEU A 118 -4.32 -6.34 -13.42
CA LEU A 118 -2.94 -6.63 -13.01
C LEU A 118 -2.60 -8.13 -13.09
N ASN A 119 -3.54 -9.00 -13.50
CA ASN A 119 -3.43 -10.46 -13.46
C ASN A 119 -3.22 -11.04 -12.04
N ILE A 120 -3.77 -10.40 -11.01
CA ILE A 120 -3.75 -10.89 -9.63
C ILE A 120 -5.08 -11.59 -9.32
N GLU A 121 -5.01 -12.76 -8.67
CA GLU A 121 -6.20 -13.53 -8.29
C GLU A 121 -7.07 -12.80 -7.27
N ASP A 122 -8.39 -12.90 -7.42
CA ASP A 122 -9.36 -12.25 -6.53
C ASP A 122 -9.13 -12.61 -5.05
N GLU A 123 -8.77 -13.86 -4.74
CA GLU A 123 -8.45 -14.32 -3.37
C GLU A 123 -7.25 -13.57 -2.78
N THR A 124 -6.18 -13.40 -3.57
CA THR A 124 -4.99 -12.64 -3.15
C THR A 124 -5.32 -11.17 -2.89
N ILE A 125 -6.17 -10.57 -3.72
CA ILE A 125 -6.61 -9.18 -3.52
C ILE A 125 -7.43 -9.03 -2.23
N LEU A 126 -8.31 -10.00 -1.92
CA LEU A 126 -9.10 -10.00 -0.69
C LEU A 126 -8.22 -10.22 0.55
N ASP A 127 -7.19 -11.06 0.47
CA ASP A 127 -6.21 -11.25 1.55
C ASP A 127 -5.41 -9.97 1.83
N LEU A 128 -5.03 -9.24 0.78
CA LEU A 128 -4.34 -7.95 0.91
C LEU A 128 -5.24 -6.83 1.46
N ALA A 129 -6.55 -7.00 1.37
CA ALA A 129 -7.56 -6.05 1.84
C ALA A 129 -8.00 -6.30 3.29
N ASN A 130 -7.60 -7.41 3.93
CA ASN A 130 -7.90 -7.72 5.34
C ASN A 130 -6.90 -7.08 6.32
#